data_AF-A0A3D4UVC4-F1
#
_entry.id   AF-A0A3D4UVC4-F1
#
_cell.length_a   1.000
_cell.length_b   1.000
_cell.length_c   1.000
_cell.angle_alpha   90.00
_cell.angle_beta   90.00
_cell.angle_gamma   90.00
#
_symmetry.space_group_name_H-M   'P 1'
#
loop_
_entity.id
_entity.type
_entity.pdbx_description
1 polymer ?
#
loop_
_entity_poly.entity_id
_entity_poly.type
_entity_poly.pdbx_seq_one_letter_code
_entity_poly.pdbx_strand_id
1 'polypeptide(L)'
;MRCKCSFLLVLLFFLIRSLQAQPQINYVSNAEQTLVENYENSEQKNLSSFKQFLLSTNFSKSDTFFENHLSELKDKIRDKDSHKKKTETIFKYLHENVLLQYNLNALVPDLTENQIYNCVTATSIFVSIVEEFGIPYNIYETPAHVYASINHRNEEIVVELTNPKKGFDFKSDKESLIQTLIDSKLISRDELAEKGAEQLYRESIAKTKSITKKQLLAIQYHNEALIKASNYQYTDAYN
;
A
#
# COMPACT_ATOMS: atom_id res chain seq x y z
N MET A 1 -38.13 -51.17 10.41
CA MET A 1 -37.39 -50.72 9.22
C MET A 1 -37.96 -49.37 8.78
N ARG A 2 -37.12 -48.41 8.35
CA ARG A 2 -37.45 -47.07 7.82
C ARG A 2 -37.69 -45.93 8.82
N CYS A 3 -36.61 -45.44 9.44
CA CYS A 3 -36.48 -44.02 9.84
C CYS A 3 -35.00 -43.62 9.95
N LYS A 4 -34.22 -43.86 8.89
CA LYS A 4 -32.83 -43.36 8.77
C LYS A 4 -32.59 -42.51 7.51
N CYS A 5 -33.52 -42.47 6.55
CA CYS A 5 -33.37 -41.65 5.34
C CYS A 5 -33.68 -40.16 5.54
N SER A 6 -34.50 -39.77 6.53
CA SER A 6 -34.93 -38.38 6.65
C SER A 6 -33.85 -37.47 7.26
N PHE A 7 -33.03 -37.99 8.19
CA PHE A 7 -31.95 -37.22 8.81
C PHE A 7 -30.74 -37.00 7.88
N LEU A 8 -30.47 -37.97 7.00
CA LEU A 8 -29.37 -37.88 6.02
C LEU A 8 -29.67 -36.83 4.93
N LEU A 9 -30.95 -36.64 4.56
CA LEU A 9 -31.38 -35.68 3.55
C LEU A 9 -31.34 -34.22 4.03
N VAL A 10 -31.59 -33.99 5.33
CA VAL A 10 -31.50 -32.65 5.95
C VAL A 10 -30.04 -32.21 6.13
N LEU A 11 -29.15 -33.14 6.51
CA LEU A 11 -27.71 -32.89 6.58
C LEU A 11 -27.09 -32.63 5.19
N LEU A 12 -27.56 -33.35 4.15
CA LEU A 12 -27.14 -33.09 2.77
C LEU A 12 -27.61 -31.71 2.28
N PHE A 13 -28.82 -31.28 2.63
CA PHE A 13 -29.33 -29.95 2.27
C PHE A 13 -28.56 -28.79 2.93
N PHE A 14 -28.07 -28.97 4.16
CA PHE A 14 -27.23 -27.97 4.83
C PHE A 14 -25.80 -27.92 4.27
N LEU A 15 -25.22 -29.06 3.91
CA LEU A 15 -23.88 -29.12 3.30
C LEU A 15 -23.84 -28.48 1.89
N ILE A 16 -24.94 -28.52 1.14
CA ILE A 16 -25.01 -27.88 -0.20
C ILE A 16 -25.18 -26.36 -0.07
N ARG A 17 -25.88 -25.86 0.97
CA ARG A 17 -26.06 -24.40 1.15
C ARG A 17 -24.82 -23.69 1.70
N SER A 18 -23.93 -24.39 2.41
CA SER A 18 -22.64 -23.81 2.83
C SER A 18 -21.64 -23.63 1.68
N LEU A 19 -21.88 -24.22 0.50
CA LEU A 19 -20.96 -24.11 -0.64
C LEU A 19 -21.23 -22.90 -1.57
N GLN A 20 -22.35 -22.18 -1.41
CA GLN A 20 -22.74 -21.11 -2.35
C GLN A 20 -22.95 -19.72 -1.73
N ALA A 21 -22.60 -19.53 -0.46
CA ALA A 21 -22.56 -18.20 0.15
C ALA A 21 -21.16 -17.60 0.05
N GLN A 22 -20.57 -17.56 -1.15
CA GLN A 22 -19.57 -16.53 -1.41
C GLN A 22 -20.33 -15.22 -1.57
N PRO A 23 -19.99 -14.15 -0.83
CA PRO A 23 -20.63 -12.86 -1.06
C PRO A 23 -20.48 -12.53 -2.55
N GLN A 24 -21.59 -12.35 -3.24
CA GLN A 24 -21.58 -11.94 -4.63
C GLN A 24 -20.97 -10.54 -4.65
N ILE A 25 -19.72 -10.44 -5.10
CA ILE A 25 -19.04 -9.15 -5.22
C ILE A 25 -19.78 -8.38 -6.30
N ASN A 26 -20.44 -7.29 -5.90
CA ASN A 26 -21.03 -6.37 -6.85
C ASN A 26 -19.92 -5.45 -7.33
N TYR A 27 -19.64 -5.49 -8.63
CA TYR A 27 -18.72 -4.57 -9.28
C TYR A 27 -19.48 -3.34 -9.76
N VAL A 28 -18.85 -2.18 -9.64
CA VAL A 28 -19.36 -0.89 -10.09
C VAL A 28 -19.20 -0.74 -11.61
N SER A 29 -18.20 -1.39 -12.22
CA SER A 29 -17.98 -1.42 -13.66
C SER A 29 -17.40 -2.74 -14.17
N ASN A 30 -17.49 -2.97 -15.48
CA ASN A 30 -16.82 -4.11 -16.14
C ASN A 30 -15.29 -4.00 -16.05
N ALA A 31 -14.75 -2.77 -15.98
CA ALA A 31 -13.32 -2.52 -15.82
C ALA A 31 -12.85 -2.95 -14.42
N GLU A 32 -13.57 -2.53 -13.37
CA GLU A 32 -13.33 -2.97 -11.99
C GLU A 32 -13.47 -4.49 -11.87
N GLN A 33 -14.52 -5.08 -12.46
CA GLN A 33 -14.70 -6.52 -12.48
C GLN A 33 -13.50 -7.21 -13.12
N THR A 34 -13.07 -6.77 -14.29
CA THR A 34 -11.91 -7.32 -15.01
C THR A 34 -10.64 -7.18 -14.18
N LEU A 35 -10.44 -6.03 -13.53
CA LEU A 35 -9.29 -5.77 -12.66
C LEU A 35 -9.26 -6.74 -11.46
N VAL A 36 -10.37 -6.84 -10.73
CA VAL A 36 -10.48 -7.69 -9.55
C VAL A 36 -10.39 -9.16 -9.93
N GLU A 37 -11.09 -9.58 -10.99
CA GLU A 37 -11.04 -10.97 -11.48
C GLU A 37 -9.65 -11.33 -11.99
N ASN A 38 -8.95 -10.45 -12.70
CA ASN A 38 -7.56 -10.72 -13.13
C ASN A 38 -6.59 -10.81 -11.94
N TYR A 39 -6.81 -10.01 -10.90
CA TYR A 39 -6.06 -10.09 -9.65
C TYR A 39 -6.31 -11.41 -8.90
N GLU A 40 -7.57 -11.83 -8.77
CA GLU A 40 -7.96 -13.07 -8.07
C GLU A 40 -7.59 -14.35 -8.85
N ASN A 41 -7.71 -14.33 -10.19
CA ASN A 41 -7.55 -15.51 -11.06
C ASN A 41 -6.09 -15.82 -11.46
N SER A 42 -5.12 -15.38 -10.67
CA SER A 42 -3.71 -15.85 -10.66
C SER A 42 -2.76 -15.42 -11.79
N GLU A 43 -3.21 -14.90 -12.93
CA GLU A 43 -2.26 -14.36 -13.93
C GLU A 43 -1.54 -13.10 -13.41
N GLN A 44 -2.22 -12.25 -12.62
CA GLN A 44 -1.62 -11.03 -12.09
C GLN A 44 -0.96 -11.16 -10.71
N LYS A 45 -1.36 -12.16 -9.92
CA LYS A 45 -0.71 -12.48 -8.63
C LYS A 45 0.77 -12.88 -8.80
N ASN A 46 1.12 -13.38 -9.98
CA ASN A 46 2.47 -13.78 -10.39
C ASN A 46 3.25 -12.68 -11.14
N LEU A 47 2.66 -11.50 -11.38
CA LEU A 47 3.41 -10.36 -11.92
C LEU A 47 4.40 -9.84 -10.87
N SER A 48 5.54 -9.32 -11.33
CA SER A 48 6.55 -8.71 -10.45
C SER A 48 5.92 -7.65 -9.53
N SER A 49 6.55 -7.46 -8.39
CA SER A 49 5.94 -6.87 -7.21
C SER A 49 5.26 -5.51 -7.44
N PHE A 50 5.83 -4.66 -8.31
CA PHE A 50 5.30 -3.32 -8.65
C PHE A 50 4.26 -3.32 -9.76
N LYS A 51 4.30 -4.28 -10.69
CA LYS A 51 3.33 -4.40 -11.81
C LYS A 51 1.88 -4.47 -11.33
N GLN A 52 1.67 -5.03 -10.14
CA GLN A 52 0.37 -5.08 -9.50
C GLN A 52 -0.21 -3.68 -9.19
N PHE A 53 0.64 -2.68 -8.96
CA PHE A 53 0.25 -1.28 -8.74
C PHE A 53 0.10 -0.46 -10.03
N LEU A 54 0.43 -1.04 -11.19
CA LEU A 54 0.41 -0.37 -12.50
C LEU A 54 -0.90 -0.56 -13.27
N LEU A 55 -1.83 -1.34 -12.72
CA LEU A 55 -3.00 -1.85 -13.43
C LEU A 55 -3.99 -0.75 -13.92
N SER A 56 -3.92 0.50 -13.43
CA SER A 56 -4.70 1.65 -13.95
C SER A 56 -3.97 2.51 -14.98
N THR A 57 -2.75 2.15 -15.38
CA THR A 57 -1.82 3.07 -16.07
C THR A 57 -1.25 2.45 -17.35
N ASN A 58 -0.65 3.27 -18.21
CA ASN A 58 0.03 2.78 -19.41
C ASN A 58 1.25 1.91 -19.01
N PHE A 59 1.05 0.59 -19.08
CA PHE A 59 1.87 -0.42 -18.44
C PHE A 59 3.36 -0.37 -18.81
N SER A 60 3.72 0.01 -20.04
CA SER A 60 5.11 -0.13 -20.53
C SER A 60 6.10 0.88 -19.93
N LYS A 61 5.67 2.13 -19.72
CA LYS A 61 6.54 3.20 -19.19
C LYS A 61 6.82 2.98 -17.71
N SER A 62 5.78 2.70 -16.93
CA SER A 62 5.89 2.49 -15.50
C SER A 62 6.67 1.22 -15.15
N ASP A 63 6.59 0.17 -15.98
CA ASP A 63 7.41 -1.03 -15.84
C ASP A 63 8.90 -0.71 -16.06
N THR A 64 9.21 0.00 -17.15
CA THR A 64 10.58 0.42 -17.47
C THR A 64 11.17 1.29 -16.35
N PHE A 65 10.38 2.22 -15.80
CA PHE A 65 10.77 3.05 -14.67
C PHE A 65 11.20 2.20 -13.47
N PHE A 66 10.36 1.24 -13.07
CA PHE A 66 10.64 0.36 -11.94
C PHE A 66 11.88 -0.50 -12.17
N GLU A 67 11.98 -1.16 -13.32
CA GLU A 67 13.10 -2.06 -13.63
C GLU A 67 14.44 -1.32 -13.68
N ASN A 68 14.46 -0.08 -14.19
CA ASN A 68 15.66 0.76 -14.18
C ASN A 68 16.13 1.06 -12.74
N HIS A 69 15.22 1.50 -11.88
CA HIS A 69 15.55 1.80 -10.48
C HIS A 69 15.91 0.55 -9.68
N LEU A 70 15.26 -0.59 -9.95
CA LEU A 70 15.61 -1.87 -9.35
C LEU A 70 17.01 -2.32 -9.79
N SER A 71 17.37 -2.15 -11.07
CA SER A 71 18.70 -2.48 -11.58
C SER A 71 19.79 -1.64 -10.90
N GLU A 72 19.59 -0.32 -10.80
CA GLU A 72 20.51 0.58 -10.09
C GLU A 72 20.71 0.18 -8.63
N LEU A 73 19.64 -0.27 -7.96
CA LEU A 73 19.73 -0.78 -6.60
C LEU A 73 20.45 -2.12 -6.49
N LYS A 74 20.26 -3.02 -7.46
CA LYS A 74 20.99 -4.31 -7.53
C LYS A 74 22.50 -4.10 -7.66
N ASP A 75 22.92 -3.03 -8.33
CA ASP A 75 24.35 -2.66 -8.43
C ASP A 75 24.90 -2.04 -7.14
N LYS A 76 24.06 -1.34 -6.37
CA LYS A 76 24.44 -0.68 -5.10
C LYS A 76 24.39 -1.60 -3.88
N ILE A 77 23.57 -2.64 -3.92
CA ILE A 77 23.28 -3.53 -2.79
C ILE A 77 23.99 -4.87 -2.98
N ARG A 78 24.73 -5.31 -1.97
CA ARG A 78 25.39 -6.63 -2.02
C ARG A 78 24.49 -7.69 -1.41
N ASP A 79 24.56 -8.92 -1.92
CA ASP A 79 23.78 -10.04 -1.39
C ASP A 79 23.99 -10.27 0.12
N LYS A 80 25.24 -10.10 0.57
CA LYS A 80 25.68 -10.26 1.97
C LYS A 80 25.22 -9.15 2.90
N ASP A 81 24.70 -8.04 2.38
CA ASP A 81 24.24 -6.94 3.24
C ASP A 81 23.04 -7.39 4.07
N SER A 82 22.97 -6.93 5.32
CA SER A 82 21.84 -7.25 6.18
C SER A 82 20.56 -6.60 5.65
N HIS A 83 19.38 -7.15 5.97
CA HIS A 83 18.10 -6.52 5.61
C HIS A 83 18.07 -5.04 6.01
N LYS A 84 18.48 -4.71 7.24
CA LYS A 84 18.61 -3.31 7.70
C LYS A 84 19.47 -2.47 6.75
N LYS A 85 20.64 -2.98 6.34
CA LYS A 85 21.54 -2.24 5.45
C LYS A 85 20.97 -2.09 4.04
N LYS A 86 20.40 -3.15 3.48
CA LYS A 86 19.72 -3.10 2.17
C LYS A 86 18.60 -2.06 2.19
N THR A 87 17.74 -2.09 3.20
CA THR A 87 16.62 -1.16 3.35
C THR A 87 17.10 0.28 3.55
N GLU A 88 18.17 0.52 4.31
CA GLU A 88 18.75 1.86 4.46
C GLU A 88 19.22 2.42 3.10
N THR A 89 19.88 1.58 2.28
CA THR A 89 20.32 1.95 0.94
C THR A 89 19.12 2.25 0.03
N ILE A 90 18.08 1.41 0.06
CA ILE A 90 16.84 1.63 -0.70
C ILE A 90 16.17 2.95 -0.30
N PHE A 91 16.02 3.20 1.00
CA PHE A 91 15.41 4.43 1.51
C PHE A 91 16.14 5.68 1.00
N LYS A 92 17.47 5.72 1.12
CA LYS A 92 18.28 6.85 0.65
C LYS A 92 18.17 7.03 -0.86
N TYR A 93 18.31 5.93 -1.60
CA TYR A 93 18.20 5.95 -3.06
C TYR A 93 16.85 6.47 -3.53
N LEU A 94 15.75 6.01 -2.94
CA LEU A 94 14.41 6.45 -3.29
C LEU A 94 14.25 7.95 -3.07
N HIS A 95 14.68 8.49 -1.93
CA HIS A 95 14.59 9.93 -1.67
C HIS A 95 15.52 10.78 -2.55
N GLU A 96 16.64 10.23 -3.00
CA GLU A 96 17.57 10.92 -3.89
C GLU A 96 17.11 10.91 -5.37
N ASN A 97 16.41 9.86 -5.81
CA ASN A 97 16.23 9.59 -7.25
C ASN A 97 14.78 9.30 -7.70
N VAL A 98 13.83 9.16 -6.77
CA VAL A 98 12.47 8.68 -7.08
C VAL A 98 11.39 9.52 -6.40
N LEU A 99 11.55 9.83 -5.11
CA LEU A 99 10.58 10.52 -4.27
C LEU A 99 10.94 12.01 -4.19
N LEU A 100 10.83 12.74 -5.30
CA LEU A 100 11.34 14.11 -5.41
C LEU A 100 10.35 15.16 -4.89
N GLN A 101 9.06 15.06 -5.25
CA GLN A 101 8.07 16.06 -4.88
C GLN A 101 6.84 15.43 -4.22
N TYR A 102 6.55 15.83 -2.99
CA TYR A 102 5.34 15.37 -2.31
C TYR A 102 4.08 16.11 -2.81
N ASN A 103 3.04 15.36 -3.17
CA ASN A 103 1.71 15.86 -3.47
C ASN A 103 0.66 14.86 -2.96
N LEU A 104 -0.26 15.29 -2.11
CA LEU A 104 -1.29 14.45 -1.51
C LEU A 104 -2.11 13.63 -2.54
N ASN A 105 -2.38 14.23 -3.70
CA ASN A 105 -3.19 13.64 -4.77
C ASN A 105 -2.36 12.87 -5.82
N ALA A 106 -1.09 12.58 -5.54
CA ALA A 106 -0.24 11.84 -6.47
C ALA A 106 -0.74 10.41 -6.69
N LEU A 107 -0.75 10.00 -7.95
CA LEU A 107 -1.02 8.64 -8.41
C LEU A 107 0.27 7.98 -8.92
N VAL A 108 0.19 6.69 -9.26
CA VAL A 108 1.34 5.95 -9.80
C VAL A 108 1.91 6.58 -11.08
N PRO A 109 1.11 7.09 -12.05
CA PRO A 109 1.66 7.82 -13.19
C PRO A 109 2.45 9.06 -12.78
N ASP A 110 2.00 9.79 -11.76
CA ASP A 110 2.72 10.98 -11.27
C ASP A 110 4.10 10.61 -10.71
N LEU A 111 4.19 9.46 -10.04
CA LEU A 111 5.45 8.92 -9.54
C LEU A 111 6.38 8.51 -10.69
N THR A 112 5.89 7.74 -11.65
CA THR A 112 6.73 7.14 -12.70
C THR A 112 7.08 8.12 -13.82
N GLU A 113 6.27 9.13 -14.08
CA GLU A 113 6.53 10.13 -15.12
C GLU A 113 7.21 11.39 -14.56
N ASN A 114 6.83 11.83 -13.37
CA ASN A 114 7.24 13.14 -12.82
C ASN A 114 7.93 13.05 -11.45
N GLN A 115 8.07 11.86 -10.87
CA GLN A 115 8.65 11.66 -9.52
C GLN A 115 7.89 12.44 -8.42
N ILE A 116 6.58 12.62 -8.65
CA ILE A 116 5.65 13.23 -7.71
C ILE A 116 4.99 12.10 -6.92
N TYR A 117 4.98 12.18 -5.59
CA TYR A 117 4.58 11.06 -4.72
C TYR A 117 3.71 11.47 -3.54
N ASN A 118 3.03 10.49 -2.94
CA ASN A 118 2.41 10.57 -1.62
C ASN A 118 2.79 9.35 -0.78
N CYS A 119 2.19 9.21 0.41
CA CYS A 119 2.44 8.09 1.31
C CYS A 119 2.10 6.73 0.69
N VAL A 120 1.05 6.66 -0.14
CA VAL A 120 0.62 5.42 -0.80
C VAL A 120 1.61 5.05 -1.90
N THR A 121 1.88 5.94 -2.85
CA THR A 121 2.79 5.64 -3.98
C THR A 121 4.22 5.39 -3.51
N ALA A 122 4.70 6.12 -2.49
CA ALA A 122 6.00 5.85 -1.88
C ALA A 122 6.05 4.47 -1.21
N THR A 123 5.03 4.11 -0.44
CA THR A 123 4.96 2.78 0.18
C THR A 123 4.88 1.69 -0.87
N SER A 124 4.08 1.87 -1.93
CA SER A 124 3.94 0.92 -3.04
C SER A 124 5.28 0.62 -3.70
N ILE A 125 6.05 1.64 -4.12
CA ILE A 125 7.36 1.39 -4.76
C ILE A 125 8.36 0.77 -3.79
N PHE A 126 8.38 1.20 -2.53
CA PHE A 126 9.27 0.65 -1.53
C PHE A 126 9.01 -0.82 -1.25
N VAL A 127 7.75 -1.21 -0.98
CA VAL A 127 7.40 -2.61 -0.66
C VAL A 127 7.69 -3.52 -1.83
N SER A 128 7.48 -3.03 -3.06
CA SER A 128 7.85 -3.75 -4.27
C SER A 128 9.36 -3.97 -4.36
N ILE A 129 10.17 -2.94 -4.16
CA ILE A 129 11.64 -3.09 -4.22
C ILE A 129 12.14 -4.04 -3.12
N VAL A 130 11.72 -3.89 -1.86
CA VAL A 130 12.22 -4.75 -0.77
C VAL A 130 11.78 -6.21 -0.94
N GLU A 131 10.64 -6.46 -1.59
CA GLU A 131 10.16 -7.80 -1.99
C GLU A 131 11.15 -8.45 -2.98
N GLU A 132 11.65 -7.71 -3.97
CA GLU A 132 12.67 -8.21 -4.93
C GLU A 132 14.02 -8.53 -4.26
N PHE A 133 14.33 -7.90 -3.13
CA PHE A 133 15.53 -8.21 -2.32
C PHE A 133 15.29 -9.31 -1.28
N GLY A 134 14.10 -9.92 -1.24
CA GLY A 134 13.74 -10.97 -0.29
C GLY A 134 13.65 -10.50 1.16
N ILE A 135 13.38 -9.20 1.39
CA ILE A 135 13.32 -8.61 2.72
C ILE A 135 11.88 -8.70 3.24
N PRO A 136 11.62 -9.38 4.37
CA PRO A 136 10.28 -9.42 4.97
C PRO A 136 9.87 -8.03 5.45
N TYR A 137 8.65 -7.62 5.08
CA TYR A 137 8.08 -6.32 5.39
C TYR A 137 6.67 -6.43 5.96
N ASN A 138 6.24 -5.38 6.67
CA ASN A 138 4.85 -5.16 7.03
C ASN A 138 4.38 -3.82 6.45
N ILE A 139 3.09 -3.70 6.18
CA ILE A 139 2.45 -2.44 5.77
C ILE A 139 1.46 -2.06 6.86
N TYR A 140 1.41 -0.77 7.18
CA TYR A 140 0.52 -0.21 8.17
C TYR A 140 -0.33 0.89 7.57
N GLU A 141 -1.61 0.88 7.93
CA GLU A 141 -2.56 1.92 7.62
C GLU A 141 -3.04 2.56 8.92
N THR A 142 -3.06 3.88 8.91
CA THR A 142 -3.77 4.72 9.88
C THR A 142 -4.86 5.50 9.13
N PRO A 143 -5.81 6.15 9.83
CA PRO A 143 -6.86 6.90 9.15
C PRO A 143 -6.38 8.00 8.18
N ALA A 144 -5.16 8.52 8.37
CA ALA A 144 -4.62 9.62 7.56
C ALA A 144 -3.30 9.30 6.86
N HIS A 145 -2.76 8.08 7.01
CA HIS A 145 -1.39 7.79 6.58
C HIS A 145 -1.14 6.30 6.36
N VAL A 146 -0.19 6.00 5.48
CA VAL A 146 0.31 4.64 5.20
C VAL A 146 1.83 4.65 5.25
N TYR A 147 2.40 3.61 5.87
CA TYR A 147 3.85 3.42 5.97
C TYR A 147 4.20 1.94 6.01
N ALA A 148 5.50 1.62 5.98
CA ALA A 148 5.99 0.25 6.03
C ALA A 148 7.01 0.05 7.16
N SER A 149 7.28 -1.22 7.46
CA SER A 149 8.42 -1.63 8.28
C SER A 149 9.10 -2.85 7.66
N ILE A 150 10.34 -3.12 8.09
CA ILE A 150 11.03 -4.37 7.80
C ILE A 150 11.46 -5.05 9.09
N ASN A 151 11.58 -6.38 9.06
CA ASN A 151 12.07 -7.15 10.19
C ASN A 151 13.56 -7.48 10.01
N HIS A 152 14.36 -7.15 11.03
CA HIS A 152 15.78 -7.51 11.09
C HIS A 152 16.14 -8.04 12.48
N ARG A 153 16.54 -9.32 12.58
CA ARG A 153 17.00 -9.95 13.83
C ARG A 153 16.02 -9.76 15.02
N ASN A 154 14.73 -9.98 14.77
CA ASN A 154 13.62 -9.78 15.73
C ASN A 154 13.35 -8.33 16.15
N GLU A 155 13.96 -7.36 15.47
CA GLU A 155 13.62 -5.95 15.62
C GLU A 155 12.81 -5.49 14.40
N GLU A 156 11.73 -4.78 14.68
CA GLU A 156 10.97 -4.05 13.66
C GLU A 156 11.64 -2.69 13.41
N ILE A 157 11.88 -2.40 12.14
CA ILE A 157 12.46 -1.15 11.68
C ILE A 157 11.40 -0.42 10.87
N VAL A 158 10.83 0.64 11.45
CA VAL A 158 9.85 1.50 10.78
C VAL A 158 10.54 2.32 9.68
N VAL A 159 9.91 2.39 8.52
CA VAL A 159 10.36 3.14 7.34
C VAL A 159 9.27 4.12 6.92
N GLU A 160 9.44 5.37 7.33
CA GLU A 160 8.56 6.50 7.04
C GLU A 160 9.02 7.22 5.76
N LEU A 161 8.44 6.85 4.62
CA LEU A 161 8.86 7.31 3.30
C LEU A 161 8.37 8.72 2.94
N THR A 162 7.63 9.39 3.82
CA THR A 162 7.28 10.82 3.66
C THR A 162 8.19 11.74 4.47
N ASN A 163 9.14 11.18 5.23
CA ASN A 163 10.14 11.94 5.99
C ASN A 163 11.57 11.65 5.47
N PRO A 164 12.07 12.40 4.46
CA PRO A 164 13.35 12.10 3.80
C PRO A 164 14.57 12.15 4.74
N LYS A 165 14.50 12.91 5.84
CA LYS A 165 15.65 13.13 6.73
C LYS A 165 15.73 12.14 7.89
N LYS A 166 14.58 11.76 8.44
CA LYS A 166 14.51 10.95 9.67
C LYS A 166 13.64 9.70 9.55
N GLY A 167 13.16 9.39 8.34
CA GLY A 167 12.19 8.33 8.13
C GLY A 167 12.70 6.90 8.25
N PHE A 168 14.01 6.67 8.13
CA PHE A 168 14.59 5.34 8.30
C PHE A 168 14.88 5.01 9.77
N ASP A 169 14.47 3.82 10.20
CA ASP A 169 14.54 3.38 11.61
C ASP A 169 13.84 4.40 12.52
N PHE A 170 12.65 4.82 12.08
CA PHE A 170 11.88 5.86 12.74
C PHE A 170 11.46 5.37 14.14
N LYS A 171 12.13 5.92 15.16
CA LYS A 171 11.77 5.70 16.56
C LYS A 171 10.66 6.69 16.91
N SER A 172 9.44 6.20 16.85
CA SER A 172 8.27 6.99 17.22
C SER A 172 8.07 7.02 18.73
N ASP A 173 8.35 8.17 19.35
CA ASP A 173 7.45 8.63 20.40
C ASP A 173 6.25 9.36 19.77
N LYS A 174 5.21 9.59 20.58
CA LYS A 174 3.96 10.23 20.14
C LYS A 174 4.20 11.60 19.50
N GLU A 175 5.12 12.38 20.04
CA GLU A 175 5.40 13.75 19.60
C GLU A 175 6.14 13.75 18.25
N SER A 176 7.10 12.84 18.09
CA SER A 176 7.81 12.55 16.84
C SER A 176 6.84 12.15 15.72
N LEU A 177 5.87 11.27 16.01
CA LEU A 177 4.87 10.85 15.01
C LEU A 177 3.99 12.00 14.54
N ILE A 178 3.47 12.80 15.47
CA ILE A 178 2.66 13.97 15.13
C ILE A 178 3.50 15.00 14.38
N GLN A 179 4.75 15.18 14.79
CA GLN A 179 5.67 16.09 14.12
C GLN A 179 5.93 15.64 12.69
N THR A 180 6.08 14.34 12.43
CA THR A 180 6.14 13.78 11.07
C THR A 180 4.87 14.08 10.29
N LEU A 181 3.67 13.88 10.84
CA LEU A 181 2.42 14.19 10.14
C LEU A 181 2.32 15.69 9.79
N ILE A 182 2.85 16.58 10.64
CA ILE A 182 2.92 18.02 10.37
C ILE A 182 3.97 18.35 9.32
N ASP A 183 5.17 17.77 9.41
CA ASP A 183 6.26 17.99 8.45
C ASP A 183 5.87 17.49 7.05
N SER A 184 5.11 16.39 6.99
CA SER A 184 4.49 15.83 5.78
C SER A 184 3.20 16.54 5.36
N LYS A 185 2.77 17.57 6.09
CA LYS A 185 1.56 18.38 5.84
C LYS A 185 0.24 17.60 5.82
N LEU A 186 0.19 16.46 6.50
CA LEU A 186 -1.01 15.66 6.70
C LEU A 186 -1.89 16.21 7.84
N ILE A 187 -1.30 16.96 8.77
CA ILE A 187 -2.00 17.68 9.84
C ILE A 187 -1.40 19.09 9.92
N SER A 188 -2.23 20.10 10.15
CA SER A 188 -1.77 21.49 10.30
C SER A 188 -1.30 21.82 11.73
N ARG A 189 -0.51 22.89 11.86
CA ARG A 189 -0.14 23.45 13.16
C ARG A 189 -1.36 24.00 13.92
N ASP A 190 -2.36 24.50 13.20
CA ASP A 190 -3.60 25.01 13.78
C ASP A 190 -4.43 23.86 14.38
N GLU A 191 -4.54 22.73 13.68
CA GLU A 191 -5.16 21.52 14.23
C GLU A 191 -4.44 21.00 15.49
N LEU A 192 -3.10 21.09 15.52
CA LEU A 192 -2.33 20.76 16.73
C LEU A 192 -2.64 21.71 17.89
N ALA A 193 -2.76 23.00 17.62
CA ALA A 193 -3.09 24.00 18.64
C ALA A 193 -4.53 23.83 19.18
N GLU A 194 -5.48 23.48 18.31
CA GLU A 194 -6.90 23.31 18.66
C GLU A 194 -7.17 21.99 19.39
N LYS A 195 -6.70 20.86 18.84
CA LYS A 195 -7.03 19.51 19.32
C LYS A 195 -6.00 18.97 20.32
N GLY A 196 -4.77 19.48 20.28
CA GLY A 196 -3.66 18.96 21.07
C GLY A 196 -3.13 17.61 20.56
N ALA A 197 -1.89 17.29 20.97
CA ALA A 197 -1.18 16.10 20.51
C ALA A 197 -1.91 14.78 20.83
N GLU A 198 -2.54 14.68 22.00
CA GLU A 198 -3.23 13.45 22.42
C GLU A 198 -4.43 13.09 21.54
N GLN A 199 -5.24 14.09 21.18
CA GLN A 199 -6.41 13.85 20.34
C GLN A 199 -5.99 13.53 18.90
N LEU A 200 -5.02 14.27 18.35
CA LEU A 200 -4.47 13.99 17.02
C LEU A 200 -3.84 12.60 16.95
N TYR A 201 -3.12 12.17 18.00
CA TYR A 201 -2.62 10.81 18.05
C TYR A 201 -3.76 9.79 17.97
N ARG A 202 -4.84 9.97 18.74
CA ARG A 202 -5.98 9.04 18.70
C ARG A 202 -6.72 9.02 17.37
N GLU A 203 -6.88 10.18 16.74
CA GLU A 203 -7.58 10.34 15.47
C GLU A 203 -6.76 9.83 14.29
N SER A 204 -5.46 10.13 14.27
CA SER A 204 -4.61 9.97 13.08
C SER A 204 -3.62 8.81 13.20
N ILE A 205 -3.37 8.26 14.38
CA ILE A 205 -2.31 7.25 14.60
C ILE A 205 -2.80 6.02 15.38
N ALA A 206 -3.56 6.18 16.48
CA ALA A 206 -3.86 5.07 17.40
C ALA A 206 -4.67 3.92 16.77
N LYS A 207 -5.28 4.14 15.62
CA LYS A 207 -5.97 3.12 14.82
C LYS A 207 -5.05 2.50 13.76
N THR A 208 -3.76 2.32 14.08
CA THR A 208 -2.84 1.56 13.23
C THR A 208 -3.33 0.13 13.07
N LYS A 209 -3.48 -0.29 11.81
CA LYS A 209 -3.79 -1.67 11.43
C LYS A 209 -2.74 -2.16 10.44
N SER A 210 -2.30 -3.39 10.60
CA SER A 210 -1.48 -4.04 9.58
C SER A 210 -2.37 -4.39 8.39
N ILE A 211 -1.89 -4.10 7.19
CA ILE A 211 -2.58 -4.37 5.94
C ILE A 211 -1.70 -5.19 5.00
N THR A 212 -2.35 -5.88 4.08
CA THR A 212 -1.69 -6.65 3.02
C THR A 212 -1.34 -5.75 1.82
N LYS A 213 -0.43 -6.21 0.94
CA LYS A 213 -0.16 -5.54 -0.34
C LYS A 213 -1.43 -5.34 -1.18
N LYS A 214 -2.35 -6.31 -1.14
CA LYS A 214 -3.67 -6.21 -1.78
C LYS A 214 -4.50 -5.05 -1.24
N GLN A 215 -4.51 -4.86 0.08
CA GLN A 215 -5.22 -3.75 0.70
C GLN A 215 -4.55 -2.40 0.40
N LEU A 216 -3.21 -2.36 0.30
CA LEU A 216 -2.51 -1.16 -0.17
C LEU A 216 -2.91 -0.81 -1.61
N LEU A 217 -3.01 -1.81 -2.49
CA LEU A 217 -3.51 -1.62 -3.85
C LEU A 217 -4.95 -1.09 -3.86
N ALA A 218 -5.82 -1.65 -3.01
CA ALA A 218 -7.20 -1.16 -2.88
C ALA A 218 -7.26 0.30 -2.42
N ILE A 219 -6.39 0.72 -1.49
CA ILE A 219 -6.27 2.13 -1.06
C ILE A 219 -5.87 3.02 -2.24
N GLN A 220 -4.91 2.58 -3.07
CA GLN A 220 -4.48 3.34 -4.25
C GLN A 220 -5.65 3.59 -5.22
N TYR A 221 -6.41 2.54 -5.56
CA TYR A 221 -7.59 2.66 -6.41
C TYR A 221 -8.69 3.53 -5.81
N HIS A 222 -8.92 3.38 -4.51
CA HIS A 222 -9.88 4.21 -3.80
C HIS A 222 -9.51 5.69 -3.87
N ASN A 223 -8.24 6.03 -3.63
CA ASN A 223 -7.76 7.40 -3.73
C ASN A 223 -7.88 7.95 -5.16
N GLU A 224 -7.55 7.15 -6.17
CA GLU A 224 -7.72 7.53 -7.58
C GLU A 224 -9.18 7.88 -7.90
N ALA A 225 -10.13 7.04 -7.47
CA ALA A 225 -11.55 7.30 -7.64
C ALA A 225 -11.99 8.61 -6.95
N LEU A 226 -11.55 8.83 -5.70
CA LEU A 226 -11.87 10.07 -4.96
C LEU A 226 -11.30 11.33 -5.64
N ILE A 227 -10.06 11.26 -6.13
CA ILE A 227 -9.42 12.37 -6.85
C ILE A 227 -10.20 12.70 -8.12
N LYS A 228 -10.51 11.69 -8.95
CA LYS A 228 -11.32 11.86 -10.16
C LYS A 228 -12.70 12.44 -9.85
N ALA A 229 -13.37 11.91 -8.82
CA ALA A 229 -14.68 12.43 -8.39
C ALA A 229 -14.60 13.90 -7.93
N SER A 230 -13.55 14.26 -7.18
CA SER A 230 -13.31 15.64 -6.72
C SER A 230 -13.07 16.62 -7.88
N ASN A 231 -12.57 16.12 -9.01
CA ASN A 231 -12.35 16.86 -10.25
C ASN A 231 -13.55 16.81 -11.20
N TYR A 232 -14.72 16.37 -10.74
CA TYR A 232 -15.95 16.21 -11.55
C TYR A 232 -15.83 15.18 -12.69
N GLN A 233 -14.82 14.31 -12.65
CA GLN A 233 -14.60 13.23 -13.62
C GLN A 233 -15.33 11.95 -13.19
N TYR A 234 -16.65 12.05 -12.98
CA TYR A 234 -17.42 10.97 -12.37
C TYR A 234 -17.37 9.66 -13.17
N THR A 235 -17.44 9.72 -14.50
CA THR A 235 -17.33 8.53 -15.35
C THR A 235 -16.02 7.78 -15.11
N ASP A 236 -14.91 8.49 -14.99
CA ASP A 236 -13.60 7.88 -14.76
C ASP A 236 -13.41 7.47 -13.29
N ALA A 237 -14.15 8.08 -12.35
CA ALA A 237 -14.11 7.73 -10.93
C ALA A 237 -14.79 6.39 -10.62
N TYR A 238 -15.73 5.96 -11.46
CA TYR A 238 -16.46 4.69 -11.33
C TYR A 238 -15.87 3.55 -12.18
N ASN A 239 -14.81 3.82 -12.96
CA ASN A 239 -14.13 2.87 -13.84
C ASN A 239 -12.68 2.65 -13.39
#